data_AF-A0A1I7UH98-F1
#
_entry.id   AF-A0A1I7UH98-F1
#
_cell.length_a   1.000
_cell.length_b   1.000
_cell.length_c   1.000
_cell.angle_alpha   90.00
_cell.angle_beta   90.00
_cell.angle_gamma   90.00
#
_symmetry.space_group_name_H-M   'P 1'
#
loop_
_entity.id
_entity.type
_entity.pdbx_description
1 polymer ?
#
loop_
_entity_poly.entity_id
_entity_poly.type
_entity_poly.pdbx_seq_one_letter_code
_entity_poly.pdbx_strand_id
1 'polypeptide(L)'
;MFQPSSPSKEPHDDTKKEMYLNGNLPYYGGYYPNRYLPFASTSTQSGGSSEDNPPPPSANGHLRNGNRHTISDTVAMAGDELSNVPAAVIIQLEKANRTIASQTLEIERLKSYQNQHVETHLLKKQVQDLEKEMRSSRSRFLEQQELLAEMSREMDNLLREKLQMQQNYQDLEKKYKKAKYASRELAKILENDLCGTPTASGSKGFGYGVESEDEGEEPSLFQRSRTLSMQQKEQEMHQKAEQILEKSAIRKKEKNEELINNLINENEQLIIELDRERKMTESLQDDLEKNRRLVIDRDEKLEELKVKLGKAETKATQCESDLTRTSTDLAMERLRSEALTAELHEIEGIFRNTHSTIQAYAAENEQLEDRCREAHRTIVTLNSKLEAQGIDLVTTKRTLRALREANDATGQF
;
A
#
# COMPACT_ATOMS: atom_id res chain seq x y z
N MET A 1 42.60 36.96 -8.29
CA MET A 1 41.55 35.91 -8.32
C MET A 1 40.46 36.39 -9.25
N PHE A 2 40.04 35.55 -10.21
CA PHE A 2 39.08 35.94 -11.24
C PHE A 2 37.63 35.72 -10.79
N GLN A 3 36.82 36.77 -10.84
CA GLN A 3 35.40 36.67 -11.17
C GLN A 3 35.20 37.43 -12.49
N PRO A 4 34.58 36.79 -13.49
CA PRO A 4 33.82 37.50 -14.50
C PRO A 4 32.32 37.19 -14.35
N SER A 5 31.51 38.24 -14.47
CA SER A 5 30.05 38.22 -14.47
C SER A 5 29.48 37.89 -15.85
N SER A 6 28.15 37.66 -15.88
CA SER A 6 27.20 37.71 -17.03
C SER A 6 26.57 36.36 -17.43
N PRO A 7 25.36 36.35 -18.02
CA PRO A 7 24.22 37.25 -17.78
C PRO A 7 22.89 36.50 -17.58
N SER A 8 21.90 37.18 -16.98
CA SER A 8 20.51 36.71 -16.97
C SER A 8 19.87 36.81 -18.37
N LYS A 9 19.14 35.76 -18.76
CA LYS A 9 18.18 35.78 -19.88
C LYS A 9 16.84 35.28 -19.39
N GLU A 10 15.86 36.18 -19.30
CA GLU A 10 14.48 35.82 -19.59
C GLU A 10 14.33 35.65 -21.11
N PRO A 11 13.28 34.96 -21.58
CA PRO A 11 12.16 35.75 -22.06
C PRO A 11 10.75 35.16 -21.83
N HIS A 12 9.81 36.09 -21.69
CA HIS A 12 8.42 36.06 -22.12
C HIS A 12 7.42 35.06 -21.52
N ASP A 13 6.64 35.61 -20.60
CA ASP A 13 5.21 35.36 -20.39
C ASP A 13 4.40 35.57 -21.70
N ASP A 14 3.52 34.62 -21.99
CA ASP A 14 2.45 34.76 -22.97
C ASP A 14 1.34 33.70 -22.72
N THR A 15 0.39 33.99 -21.84
CA THR A 15 -1.06 34.00 -22.19
C THR A 15 -1.98 34.17 -20.98
N LYS A 16 -2.85 35.18 -21.06
CA LYS A 16 -3.99 35.37 -20.17
C LYS A 16 -4.95 34.18 -20.24
N LYS A 17 -5.45 33.72 -19.08
CA LYS A 17 -6.84 33.25 -18.97
C LYS A 17 -7.39 33.45 -17.57
N GLU A 18 -8.29 34.42 -17.47
CA GLU A 18 -9.22 34.57 -16.35
C GLU A 18 -10.03 33.28 -16.20
N MET A 19 -10.04 32.68 -15.01
CA MET A 19 -10.97 31.62 -14.66
C MET A 19 -11.85 32.11 -13.52
N TYR A 20 -13.07 32.47 -13.88
CA TYR A 20 -14.11 32.97 -13.00
C TYR A 20 -14.43 31.93 -11.90
N LEU A 21 -14.60 32.39 -10.66
CA LEU A 21 -15.29 31.61 -9.65
C LEU A 21 -16.74 31.41 -10.09
N ASN A 22 -17.10 30.18 -10.45
CA ASN A 22 -18.50 29.74 -10.47
C ASN A 22 -18.68 28.70 -9.37
N GLY A 23 -19.33 29.11 -8.28
CA GLY A 23 -19.73 28.20 -7.22
C GLY A 23 -20.82 27.26 -7.69
N ASN A 24 -20.60 25.96 -7.52
CA ASN A 24 -21.64 24.94 -7.52
C ASN A 24 -21.15 23.76 -6.67
N LEU A 25 -21.38 23.83 -5.35
CA LEU A 25 -21.30 22.67 -4.48
C LEU A 25 -22.60 21.88 -4.61
N PRO A 26 -22.59 20.62 -5.09
CA PRO A 26 -23.75 19.74 -4.96
C PRO A 26 -23.87 19.31 -3.49
N TYR A 27 -24.87 19.87 -2.80
CA TYR A 27 -25.24 19.53 -1.43
C TYR A 27 -25.78 18.08 -1.37
N TYR A 28 -24.95 17.13 -0.94
CA TYR A 28 -25.39 15.77 -0.67
C TYR A 28 -25.92 15.65 0.77
N GLY A 29 -27.23 15.76 0.91
CA GLY A 29 -27.92 15.56 2.19
C GLY A 29 -27.95 14.09 2.62
N GLY A 30 -27.19 13.75 3.66
CA GLY A 30 -27.26 12.45 4.33
C GLY A 30 -28.36 12.44 5.39
N TYR A 31 -29.51 11.82 5.10
CA TYR A 31 -30.52 11.50 6.10
C TYR A 31 -30.01 10.39 7.04
N TYR A 32 -29.85 10.68 8.33
CA TYR A 32 -29.71 9.66 9.37
C TYR A 32 -31.10 9.32 9.94
N PRO A 33 -31.63 8.10 9.73
CA PRO A 33 -32.80 7.64 10.46
C PRO A 33 -32.38 7.15 11.85
N ASN A 34 -32.77 7.92 12.87
CA ASN A 34 -32.72 7.48 14.27
C ASN A 34 -33.39 6.09 14.42
N ARG A 35 -32.65 5.11 14.96
CA ARG A 35 -33.25 3.92 15.58
C ARG A 35 -32.70 3.72 16.98
N TYR A 36 -33.57 3.97 17.95
CA TYR A 36 -33.50 3.42 19.29
C TYR A 36 -33.21 1.92 19.27
N LEU A 37 -32.24 1.47 20.06
CA LEU A 37 -32.36 0.25 20.86
C LEU A 37 -31.67 0.47 22.23
N PRO A 38 -32.11 -0.23 23.29
CA PRO A 38 -31.88 0.20 24.67
C PRO A 38 -30.61 -0.38 25.31
N PHE A 39 -30.22 0.23 26.44
CA PHE A 39 -29.26 -0.33 27.39
C PHE A 39 -29.64 -1.76 27.80
N ALA A 40 -28.72 -2.70 27.60
CA ALA A 40 -28.74 -4.01 28.26
C ALA A 40 -27.66 -4.01 29.34
N SER A 41 -28.07 -3.77 30.58
CA SER A 41 -27.18 -3.88 31.75
C SER A 41 -26.95 -5.35 32.10
N THR A 42 -25.78 -5.90 31.79
CA THR A 42 -25.35 -7.20 32.33
C THR A 42 -24.26 -7.01 33.37
N SER A 43 -24.67 -7.14 34.63
CA SER A 43 -23.78 -7.29 35.77
C SER A 43 -23.01 -8.62 35.68
N THR A 44 -21.68 -8.57 35.70
CA THR A 44 -20.84 -9.71 36.07
C THR A 44 -20.11 -9.39 37.37
N GLN A 45 -20.50 -10.10 38.43
CA GLN A 45 -19.71 -10.18 39.65
C GLN A 45 -18.48 -11.05 39.40
N SER A 46 -17.29 -10.53 39.71
CA SER A 46 -16.13 -11.33 40.08
C SER A 46 -15.49 -10.68 41.31
N GLY A 47 -15.53 -11.37 42.45
CA GLY A 47 -15.06 -10.87 43.74
C GLY A 47 -13.83 -11.61 44.27
N GLY A 48 -13.05 -10.93 45.12
CA GLY A 48 -11.79 -11.40 45.71
C GLY A 48 -10.60 -11.35 44.73
N SER A 49 -9.32 -11.29 45.13
CA SER A 49 -8.68 -11.02 46.45
C SER A 49 -7.16 -10.86 46.19
N SER A 50 -6.33 -10.11 46.92
CA SER A 50 -6.52 -9.24 48.11
C SER A 50 -5.41 -8.15 48.13
N GLU A 51 -5.41 -7.28 49.15
CA GLU A 51 -4.22 -6.65 49.78
C GLU A 51 -2.94 -6.42 48.94
N ASP A 52 -2.79 -5.21 48.39
CA ASP A 52 -1.54 -4.42 48.55
C ASP A 52 -1.77 -2.97 48.07
N ASN A 53 -2.13 -2.08 49.00
CA ASN A 53 -2.09 -0.64 48.78
C ASN A 53 -1.35 -0.02 49.98
N PRO A 54 -0.24 0.72 49.78
CA PRO A 54 0.44 1.38 50.88
C PRO A 54 -0.49 2.44 51.51
N PRO A 55 -0.43 2.65 52.83
CA PRO A 55 -1.31 3.60 53.50
C PRO A 55 -1.06 5.02 52.97
N PRO A 56 -2.11 5.86 52.84
CA PRO A 56 -1.93 7.27 52.54
C PRO A 56 -1.08 7.91 53.64
N PRO A 57 -0.21 8.90 53.31
CA PRO A 57 0.58 9.58 54.32
C PRO A 57 -0.36 10.29 55.30
N SER A 58 -0.40 9.80 56.54
CA SER A 58 -1.19 10.38 57.62
C SER A 58 -0.88 11.87 57.74
N ALA A 59 -1.94 12.68 57.68
CA ALA A 59 -1.89 14.14 57.83
C ALA A 59 -1.53 14.53 59.27
N ASN A 60 -0.24 14.43 59.62
CA ASN A 60 0.35 15.01 60.81
C ASN A 60 1.11 16.28 60.40
N GLY A 61 0.61 17.46 60.78
CA GLY A 61 1.34 18.70 60.49
C GLY A 61 0.57 20.01 60.50
N HIS A 62 -0.74 20.05 60.72
CA HIS A 62 -1.45 21.32 60.97
C HIS A 62 -1.28 21.83 62.41
N LEU A 63 -0.03 21.84 62.88
CA LEU A 63 0.39 22.82 63.88
C LEU A 63 0.71 24.11 63.13
N ARG A 64 -0.26 25.03 63.14
CA ARG A 64 -0.01 26.46 62.94
C ARG A 64 0.99 26.93 64.00
N ASN A 65 2.28 26.75 63.74
CA ASN A 65 3.32 27.47 64.48
C ASN A 65 3.38 28.91 63.95
N GLY A 66 2.27 29.62 64.12
CA GLY A 66 2.18 31.07 64.02
C GLY A 66 2.85 31.74 65.22
N ASN A 67 4.04 31.26 65.60
CA ASN A 67 4.95 31.99 66.49
C ASN A 67 5.52 33.16 65.70
N ARG A 68 4.68 34.20 65.55
CA ARG A 68 5.19 35.56 65.65
C ARG A 68 6.05 35.57 66.92
N HIS A 69 7.33 35.93 66.79
CA HIS A 69 8.19 36.15 67.94
C HIS A 69 7.70 37.38 68.71
N THR A 70 6.71 37.18 69.59
CA THR A 70 6.38 38.07 70.71
C THR A 70 7.46 37.94 71.80
N ILE A 71 8.73 38.17 71.41
CA ILE A 71 9.85 38.27 72.36
C ILE A 71 9.71 39.53 73.23
N SER A 72 8.88 40.50 72.83
CA SER A 72 8.60 41.69 73.64
C SER A 72 7.70 41.46 74.87
N ASP A 73 6.86 40.41 74.90
CA ASP A 73 5.82 40.27 75.95
C ASP A 73 6.16 39.30 77.09
N THR A 74 7.18 38.43 76.94
CA THR A 74 7.63 37.57 78.06
C THR A 74 8.64 38.26 78.98
N VAL A 75 9.22 39.39 78.58
CA VAL A 75 10.14 40.18 79.42
C VAL A 75 9.38 40.99 80.50
N ALA A 76 8.10 41.31 80.26
CA ALA A 76 7.29 42.12 81.17
C ALA A 76 6.76 41.38 82.42
N MET A 77 6.90 40.05 82.48
CA MET A 77 6.43 39.21 83.60
C MET A 77 7.58 38.59 84.44
N ALA A 78 8.83 38.94 84.15
CA ALA A 78 10.01 38.56 84.94
C ALA A 78 10.44 39.67 85.93
N GLY A 79 9.46 40.38 86.51
CA GLY A 79 9.67 41.52 87.40
C GLY A 79 10.06 41.14 88.84
N ASP A 80 11.17 40.40 89.00
CA ASP A 80 12.14 40.54 90.13
C ASP A 80 13.26 39.48 90.07
N GLU A 81 13.01 38.30 89.52
CA GLU A 81 13.95 37.15 89.63
C GLU A 81 15.24 37.27 88.79
N LEU A 82 15.30 38.18 87.81
CA LEU A 82 16.52 38.42 87.02
C LEU A 82 17.54 39.33 87.72
N SER A 83 17.19 39.94 88.86
CA SER A 83 18.03 40.88 89.61
C SER A 83 19.35 40.29 90.13
N ASN A 84 19.43 38.97 90.29
CA ASN A 84 20.62 38.25 90.76
C ASN A 84 21.51 37.65 89.64
N VAL A 85 21.19 37.87 88.37
CA VAL A 85 22.01 37.34 87.25
C VAL A 85 23.17 38.30 86.96
N PRO A 86 24.45 37.86 87.03
CA PRO A 86 25.58 38.74 86.74
C PRO A 86 25.51 39.33 85.34
N ALA A 87 25.74 40.64 85.19
CA ALA A 87 25.62 41.36 83.92
C ALA A 87 26.45 40.74 82.77
N ALA A 88 27.59 40.11 83.08
CA ALA A 88 28.38 39.36 82.11
C ALA A 88 27.63 38.20 81.46
N VAL A 89 26.75 37.51 82.21
CA VAL A 89 25.90 36.42 81.70
C VAL A 89 24.81 36.98 80.80
N ILE A 90 24.18 38.11 81.19
CA ILE A 90 23.18 38.81 80.35
C ILE A 90 23.79 39.23 79.00
N ILE A 91 24.97 39.85 79.02
CA ILE A 91 25.70 40.26 77.80
C ILE A 91 26.08 39.04 76.93
N GLN A 92 26.47 37.91 77.54
CA GLN A 92 26.75 36.67 76.80
C GLN A 92 25.48 36.08 76.17
N LEU A 93 24.35 36.08 76.88
CA LEU A 93 23.05 35.63 76.36
C LEU A 93 22.55 36.54 75.23
N GLU A 94 22.70 37.86 75.34
CA GLU A 94 22.40 38.77 74.24
C GLU A 94 23.28 38.50 73.01
N LYS A 95 24.58 38.28 73.21
CA LYS A 95 25.51 37.95 72.12
C LYS A 95 25.17 36.61 71.47
N ALA A 96 24.79 35.60 72.26
CA ALA A 96 24.30 34.32 71.77
C ALA A 96 23.01 34.49 70.96
N ASN A 97 22.03 35.24 71.46
CA ASN A 97 20.78 35.52 70.76
C ASN A 97 21.00 36.27 69.43
N ARG A 98 21.89 37.26 69.37
CA ARG A 98 22.29 37.92 68.11
C ARG A 98 22.95 36.94 67.13
N THR A 99 23.75 36.00 67.63
CA THR A 99 24.42 34.98 66.82
C THR A 99 23.40 33.99 66.25
N ILE A 100 22.47 33.50 67.09
CA ILE A 100 21.37 32.62 66.68
C ILE A 100 20.50 33.30 65.63
N ALA A 101 20.08 34.55 65.85
CA ALA A 101 19.28 35.29 64.87
C ALA A 101 19.99 35.44 63.51
N SER A 102 21.29 35.73 63.51
CA SER A 102 22.12 35.79 62.30
C SER A 102 22.22 34.43 61.59
N GLN A 103 22.40 33.35 62.35
CA GLN A 103 22.44 31.98 61.82
C GLN A 103 21.09 31.53 61.26
N THR A 104 19.97 31.88 61.90
CA THR A 104 18.63 31.58 61.38
C THR A 104 18.40 32.25 60.02
N LEU A 105 18.75 33.53 59.88
CA LEU A 105 18.64 34.26 58.60
C LEU A 105 19.53 33.63 57.51
N GLU A 106 20.75 33.20 57.85
CA GLU A 106 21.63 32.52 56.88
C GLU A 106 21.08 31.15 56.45
N ILE A 107 20.49 30.38 57.38
CA ILE A 107 19.82 29.11 57.09
C ILE A 107 18.61 29.34 56.18
N GLU A 108 17.80 30.37 56.42
CA GLU A 108 16.68 30.74 55.53
C GLU A 108 17.16 31.15 54.15
N ARG A 109 18.25 31.94 54.05
CA ARG A 109 18.88 32.30 52.77
C ARG A 109 19.36 31.06 52.00
N LEU A 110 20.03 30.12 52.67
CA LEU A 110 20.52 28.89 52.06
C LEU A 110 19.37 27.98 51.59
N LYS A 111 18.28 27.86 52.37
CA LYS A 111 17.07 27.14 51.96
C LYS A 111 16.40 27.78 50.73
N SER A 112 16.35 29.11 50.68
CA SER A 112 15.84 29.84 49.50
C SER A 112 16.66 29.54 48.25
N TYR A 113 17.99 29.60 48.33
CA TYR A 113 18.87 29.22 47.22
C TYR A 113 18.72 27.76 46.80
N GLN A 114 18.58 26.84 47.76
CA GLN A 114 18.37 25.42 47.46
C GLN A 114 17.05 25.19 46.71
N ASN A 115 15.95 25.81 47.16
CA ASN A 115 14.65 25.73 46.49
C ASN A 115 14.71 26.32 45.08
N GLN A 116 15.31 27.50 44.91
CA GLN A 116 15.49 28.13 43.60
C GLN A 116 16.32 27.25 42.66
N HIS A 117 17.34 26.55 43.16
CA HIS A 117 18.16 25.66 42.36
C HIS A 117 17.39 24.39 41.93
N VAL A 118 16.55 23.83 42.80
CA VAL A 118 15.67 22.69 42.47
C VAL A 118 14.62 23.11 41.43
N GLU A 119 13.95 24.24 41.64
CA GLU A 119 12.98 24.81 40.69
C GLU A 119 13.61 25.08 39.32
N THR A 120 14.78 25.73 39.29
CA THR A 120 15.55 25.95 38.05
C THR A 120 15.90 24.63 37.35
N HIS A 121 16.19 23.57 38.10
CA HIS A 121 16.52 22.27 37.50
C HIS A 121 15.28 21.56 36.93
N LEU A 122 14.13 21.68 37.59
CA LEU A 122 12.84 21.17 37.10
C LEU A 122 12.40 21.91 35.84
N LEU A 123 12.47 23.24 35.82
CA LEU A 123 12.16 24.06 34.65
C LEU A 123 13.08 23.71 33.46
N LYS A 124 14.39 23.57 33.68
CA LYS A 124 15.33 23.11 32.64
C LYS A 124 14.96 21.73 32.08
N LYS A 125 14.52 20.80 32.93
CA LYS A 125 14.07 19.47 32.50
C LYS A 125 12.80 19.57 31.64
N GLN A 126 11.79 20.32 32.11
CA GLN A 126 10.55 20.54 31.35
C GLN A 126 10.81 21.14 29.97
N VAL A 127 11.68 22.15 29.87
CA VAL A 127 12.09 22.74 28.57
C VAL A 127 12.77 21.70 27.66
N GLN A 128 13.69 20.88 28.20
CA GLN A 128 14.35 19.82 27.42
C GLN A 128 13.38 18.73 26.94
N ASP A 129 12.39 18.37 27.74
CA ASP A 129 11.41 17.35 27.37
C ASP A 129 10.43 17.90 26.33
N LEU A 130 9.97 19.16 26.45
CA LEU A 130 9.22 19.87 25.40
C LEU A 130 10.01 20.02 24.09
N GLU A 131 11.32 20.30 24.15
CA GLU A 131 12.17 20.33 22.94
C GLU A 131 12.23 18.98 22.23
N LYS A 132 12.33 17.86 22.97
CA LYS A 132 12.33 16.51 22.40
C LYS A 132 10.98 16.19 21.77
N GLU A 133 9.89 16.56 22.44
CA GLU A 133 8.53 16.38 21.94
C GLU A 133 8.30 17.18 20.65
N MET A 134 8.71 18.46 20.61
CA MET A 134 8.67 19.27 19.39
C MET A 134 9.48 18.65 18.25
N ARG A 135 10.67 18.12 18.52
CA ARG A 135 11.50 17.44 17.50
C ARG A 135 10.84 16.17 16.97
N SER A 136 10.27 15.34 17.84
CA SER A 136 9.59 14.09 17.42
C SER A 136 8.26 14.36 16.70
N SER A 137 7.52 15.39 17.13
CA SER A 137 6.30 15.88 16.48
C SER A 137 6.62 16.42 15.07
N ARG A 138 7.65 17.26 14.93
CA ARG A 138 8.12 17.75 13.62
C ARG A 138 8.59 16.61 12.71
N SER A 139 9.28 15.60 13.24
CA SER A 139 9.71 14.44 12.46
C SER A 139 8.51 13.66 11.90
N ARG A 140 7.53 13.35 12.75
CA ARG A 140 6.27 12.69 12.34
C ARG A 140 5.48 13.51 11.32
N PHE A 141 5.44 14.83 11.47
CA PHE A 141 4.79 15.71 10.50
C PHE A 141 5.46 15.66 9.12
N LEU A 142 6.79 15.63 9.05
CA LEU A 142 7.52 15.52 7.78
C LEU A 142 7.30 14.15 7.11
N GLU A 143 7.29 13.07 7.89
CA GLU A 143 6.97 11.71 7.42
C GLU A 143 5.53 11.62 6.86
N GLN A 144 4.55 12.22 7.55
CA GLN A 144 3.17 12.34 7.06
C GLN A 144 3.08 13.18 5.78
N GLN A 145 3.86 14.26 5.68
CA GLN A 145 3.91 15.10 4.49
C GLN A 145 4.52 14.37 3.27
N GLU A 146 5.55 13.55 3.49
CA GLU A 146 6.17 12.72 2.45
C GLU A 146 5.20 11.63 1.97
N LEU A 147 4.53 10.92 2.89
CA LEU A 147 3.50 9.94 2.55
C LEU A 147 2.36 10.54 1.73
N LEU A 148 1.86 11.73 2.10
CA LEU A 148 0.83 12.44 1.32
C LEU A 148 1.32 12.82 -0.08
N ALA A 149 2.59 13.21 -0.23
CA ALA A 149 3.19 13.48 -1.53
C ALA A 149 3.34 12.21 -2.38
N GLU A 150 3.68 11.07 -1.77
CA GLU A 150 3.75 9.77 -2.45
C GLU A 150 2.36 9.29 -2.90
N MET A 151 1.35 9.32 -2.02
CA MET A 151 -0.04 9.02 -2.37
C MET A 151 -0.57 9.91 -3.51
N SER A 152 -0.16 11.18 -3.55
CA SER A 152 -0.54 12.10 -4.63
C SER A 152 0.08 11.69 -5.98
N ARG A 153 1.37 11.34 -5.99
CA ARG A 153 2.06 10.83 -7.20
C ARG A 153 1.42 9.53 -7.70
N GLU A 154 1.03 8.65 -6.79
CA GLU A 154 0.40 7.38 -7.14
C GLU A 154 -1.01 7.57 -7.70
N MET A 155 -1.76 8.55 -7.19
CA MET A 155 -3.04 8.96 -7.78
C MET A 155 -2.87 9.49 -9.21
N ASP A 156 -1.83 10.28 -9.48
CA ASP A 156 -1.49 10.75 -10.83
C ASP A 156 -1.03 9.62 -11.77
N ASN A 157 -0.36 8.59 -11.24
CA ASN A 157 0.01 7.39 -11.99
C ASN A 157 -1.23 6.58 -12.39
N LEU A 158 -2.08 6.25 -11.41
CA LEU A 158 -3.34 5.53 -11.63
C LEU A 158 -4.27 6.28 -12.59
N LEU A 159 -4.31 7.61 -12.54
CA LEU A 159 -5.07 8.42 -13.49
C LEU A 159 -4.51 8.31 -14.92
N ARG A 160 -3.18 8.31 -15.09
CA ARG A 160 -2.52 8.11 -16.39
C ARG A 160 -2.76 6.70 -16.94
N GLU A 161 -2.63 5.66 -16.11
CA GLU A 161 -2.92 4.29 -16.51
C GLU A 161 -4.38 4.09 -16.93
N LYS A 162 -5.33 4.67 -16.17
CA LYS A 162 -6.75 4.68 -16.52
C LYS A 162 -6.99 5.30 -17.90
N LEU A 163 -6.39 6.47 -18.18
CA LEU A 163 -6.51 7.14 -19.48
C LEU A 163 -5.90 6.30 -20.60
N GLN A 164 -4.74 5.66 -20.37
CA GLN A 164 -4.10 4.77 -21.34
C GLN A 164 -4.95 3.52 -21.62
N MET A 165 -5.53 2.88 -20.59
CA MET A 165 -6.47 1.78 -20.77
C MET A 165 -7.73 2.20 -21.54
N GLN A 166 -8.28 3.38 -21.25
CA GLN A 166 -9.44 3.91 -21.96
C GLN A 166 -9.13 4.16 -23.44
N GLN A 167 -7.95 4.68 -23.78
CA GLN A 167 -7.48 4.82 -25.15
C GLN A 167 -7.31 3.47 -25.85
N ASN A 168 -6.65 2.51 -25.19
CA ASN A 168 -6.47 1.15 -25.70
C ASN A 168 -7.81 0.45 -25.99
N TYR A 169 -8.80 0.63 -25.11
CA TYR A 169 -10.16 0.13 -25.30
C TYR A 169 -10.83 0.74 -26.53
N GLN A 170 -10.76 2.07 -26.71
CA GLN A 170 -11.33 2.74 -27.89
C GLN A 170 -10.67 2.25 -29.19
N ASP A 171 -9.36 2.05 -29.20
CA ASP A 171 -8.65 1.57 -30.40
C ASP A 171 -8.93 0.09 -30.69
N LEU A 172 -9.15 -0.73 -29.66
CA LEU A 172 -9.66 -2.10 -29.81
C LEU A 172 -11.10 -2.11 -30.33
N GLU A 173 -11.96 -1.21 -29.86
CA GLU A 173 -13.34 -1.06 -30.33
C GLU A 173 -13.39 -0.63 -31.81
N LYS A 174 -12.52 0.30 -32.23
CA LYS A 174 -12.34 0.68 -33.65
C LYS A 174 -11.89 -0.52 -34.49
N LYS A 175 -10.92 -1.31 -34.02
CA LYS A 175 -10.46 -2.55 -34.69
C LYS A 175 -11.59 -3.56 -34.82
N TYR A 176 -12.37 -3.79 -33.75
CA TYR A 176 -13.52 -4.68 -33.76
C TYR A 176 -14.61 -4.21 -34.75
N LYS A 177 -14.94 -2.90 -34.76
CA LYS A 177 -15.89 -2.33 -35.73
C LYS A 177 -15.43 -2.53 -37.19
N LYS A 178 -14.14 -2.32 -37.48
CA LYS A 178 -13.55 -2.60 -38.81
C LYS A 178 -13.62 -4.09 -39.17
N ALA A 179 -13.22 -4.98 -38.26
CA ALA A 179 -13.29 -6.42 -38.48
C ALA A 179 -14.72 -6.90 -38.73
N LYS A 180 -15.70 -6.43 -37.93
CA LYS A 180 -17.13 -6.73 -38.10
C LYS A 180 -17.70 -6.25 -39.43
N TYR A 181 -17.22 -5.12 -39.96
CA TYR A 181 -17.57 -4.66 -41.30
C TYR A 181 -16.96 -5.56 -42.38
N ALA A 182 -15.66 -5.87 -42.28
CA ALA A 182 -14.99 -6.78 -43.21
C ALA A 182 -15.64 -8.18 -43.24
N SER A 183 -15.99 -8.75 -42.09
CA SER A 183 -16.72 -10.03 -42.02
C SER A 183 -18.11 -9.97 -42.66
N ARG A 184 -18.80 -8.82 -42.62
CA ARG A 184 -20.09 -8.63 -43.31
C ARG A 184 -19.93 -8.54 -44.83
N GLU A 185 -18.93 -7.81 -45.32
CA GLU A 185 -18.66 -7.76 -46.76
C GLU A 185 -18.20 -9.14 -47.29
N LEU A 186 -17.37 -9.86 -46.53
CA LEU A 186 -16.95 -11.22 -46.88
C LEU A 186 -18.14 -12.20 -46.92
N ALA A 187 -19.09 -12.08 -45.98
CA ALA A 187 -20.34 -12.84 -46.01
C ALA A 187 -21.20 -12.50 -47.26
N LYS A 188 -21.34 -11.22 -47.63
CA LYS A 188 -22.07 -10.82 -48.85
C LYS A 188 -21.42 -11.35 -50.13
N ILE A 189 -20.09 -11.38 -50.20
CA ILE A 189 -19.36 -11.94 -51.35
C ILE A 189 -19.69 -13.43 -51.48
N LEU A 190 -19.61 -14.17 -50.36
CA LEU A 190 -19.98 -15.59 -50.32
C LEU A 190 -21.46 -15.84 -50.67
N GLU A 191 -22.39 -14.97 -50.25
CA GLU A 191 -23.80 -15.06 -50.65
C GLU A 191 -24.03 -14.76 -52.14
N ASN A 192 -23.31 -13.80 -52.72
CA ASN A 192 -23.41 -13.49 -54.15
C ASN A 192 -22.81 -14.60 -55.03
N ASP A 193 -21.66 -15.17 -54.65
CA ASP A 193 -21.03 -16.27 -55.37
C ASP A 193 -21.90 -17.56 -55.36
N LEU A 194 -22.80 -17.71 -54.38
CA LEU A 194 -23.75 -18.83 -54.30
C LEU A 194 -24.98 -18.71 -55.23
N CYS A 195 -25.21 -17.57 -55.89
CA CYS A 195 -26.43 -17.32 -56.68
C CYS A 195 -26.21 -16.80 -58.13
N GLY A 196 -24.99 -16.91 -58.68
CA GLY A 196 -24.60 -16.24 -59.94
C GLY A 196 -24.62 -17.05 -61.26
N THR A 197 -24.61 -18.39 -61.23
CA THR A 197 -24.70 -19.29 -62.43
C THR A 197 -23.58 -19.10 -63.51
N PRO A 198 -23.61 -19.70 -64.73
CA PRO A 198 -22.65 -20.74 -65.07
C PRO A 198 -21.71 -20.41 -66.25
N THR A 199 -20.53 -21.03 -66.28
CA THR A 199 -19.72 -21.14 -67.52
C THR A 199 -19.39 -22.59 -67.83
N ALA A 200 -20.03 -23.11 -68.88
CA ALA A 200 -19.68 -24.39 -69.48
C ALA A 200 -18.59 -24.21 -70.55
N SER A 201 -17.54 -25.03 -70.46
CA SER A 201 -16.78 -25.49 -71.62
C SER A 201 -16.24 -26.90 -71.27
N GLY A 202 -16.29 -27.91 -72.12
CA GLY A 202 -16.81 -27.92 -73.49
C GLY A 202 -16.06 -28.96 -74.31
N SER A 203 -16.55 -30.20 -74.37
CA SER A 203 -16.15 -31.17 -75.38
C SER A 203 -17.23 -32.24 -75.53
N LYS A 204 -17.67 -32.49 -76.77
CA LYS A 204 -18.73 -33.45 -77.09
C LYS A 204 -18.53 -34.03 -78.48
N GLY A 205 -18.37 -35.35 -78.57
CA GLY A 205 -18.41 -36.13 -79.82
C GLY A 205 -17.16 -36.05 -80.70
N PHE A 206 -17.03 -36.87 -81.74
CA PHE A 206 -17.74 -38.10 -82.09
C PHE A 206 -16.91 -38.81 -83.19
N GLY A 207 -16.85 -40.15 -83.21
CA GLY A 207 -16.12 -40.91 -84.25
C GLY A 207 -16.60 -42.36 -84.28
N TYR A 208 -16.84 -42.91 -85.46
CA TYR A 208 -17.68 -44.11 -85.70
C TYR A 208 -16.99 -45.08 -86.68
N GLY A 209 -17.32 -46.37 -86.60
CA GLY A 209 -16.94 -47.42 -87.58
C GLY A 209 -16.21 -48.62 -86.94
N VAL A 210 -16.60 -49.91 -87.05
CA VAL A 210 -17.65 -50.60 -87.87
C VAL A 210 -17.39 -50.41 -89.38
N GLU A 211 -17.17 -51.43 -90.22
CA GLU A 211 -17.23 -52.91 -90.16
C GLU A 211 -16.40 -53.47 -91.35
N SER A 212 -16.01 -54.75 -91.34
CA SER A 212 -15.99 -55.60 -92.56
C SER A 212 -15.52 -57.03 -92.27
N GLU A 213 -16.42 -57.99 -92.42
CA GLU A 213 -16.09 -59.38 -92.75
C GLU A 213 -15.72 -59.47 -94.24
N ASP A 214 -14.91 -60.45 -94.65
CA ASP A 214 -15.08 -61.12 -95.95
C ASP A 214 -14.46 -62.53 -95.94
N GLU A 215 -14.99 -63.40 -96.80
CA GLU A 215 -14.70 -64.83 -96.91
C GLU A 215 -13.47 -65.12 -97.80
N GLY A 216 -13.09 -66.41 -97.95
CA GLY A 216 -12.04 -66.80 -98.91
C GLY A 216 -11.57 -68.25 -98.77
N GLU A 217 -12.26 -69.18 -99.42
CA GLU A 217 -11.99 -70.62 -99.40
C GLU A 217 -10.72 -71.05 -100.17
N GLU A 218 -10.19 -72.25 -99.87
CA GLU A 218 -9.26 -72.96 -100.75
C GLU A 218 -9.92 -73.38 -102.08
N PRO A 219 -9.14 -73.72 -103.13
CA PRO A 219 -9.23 -75.11 -103.60
C PRO A 219 -7.93 -75.77 -104.12
N SER A 220 -7.62 -76.93 -103.54
CA SER A 220 -7.62 -78.25 -104.21
C SER A 220 -7.11 -78.42 -105.67
N LEU A 221 -6.03 -79.22 -105.83
CA LEU A 221 -5.86 -80.41 -106.71
C LEU A 221 -6.58 -80.44 -108.09
N PHE A 222 -5.98 -80.81 -109.25
CA PHE A 222 -5.19 -82.03 -109.52
C PHE A 222 -4.77 -82.12 -111.03
N GLN A 223 -3.78 -82.99 -111.30
CA GLN A 223 -3.63 -83.91 -112.46
C GLN A 223 -2.81 -83.57 -113.74
N ARG A 224 -1.83 -84.48 -113.96
CA ARG A 224 -1.19 -84.98 -115.21
C ARG A 224 -0.14 -84.12 -115.93
N SER A 225 0.84 -84.69 -116.66
CA SER A 225 1.59 -85.97 -116.57
C SER A 225 2.60 -86.07 -117.74
N ARG A 226 3.92 -86.23 -117.48
CA ARG A 226 5.00 -86.66 -118.43
C ARG A 226 5.20 -85.75 -119.68
N THR A 227 6.41 -85.32 -120.06
CA THR A 227 7.72 -85.99 -120.12
C THR A 227 8.90 -85.01 -119.92
N LEU A 228 10.14 -85.52 -119.99
CA LEU A 228 11.46 -84.82 -119.94
C LEU A 228 12.00 -84.49 -118.53
N SER A 229 12.51 -85.55 -117.89
CA SER A 229 13.30 -85.51 -116.65
C SER A 229 14.79 -85.21 -116.92
N MET A 230 15.51 -84.79 -115.88
CA MET A 230 16.98 -84.71 -115.77
C MET A 230 17.73 -83.43 -116.19
N GLN A 231 17.11 -82.24 -116.20
CA GLN A 231 17.89 -80.98 -116.09
C GLN A 231 17.22 -79.79 -115.38
N GLN A 232 15.88 -79.78 -115.22
CA GLN A 232 15.18 -78.72 -114.48
C GLN A 232 15.16 -78.92 -112.95
N LYS A 233 15.32 -80.17 -112.49
CA LYS A 233 15.23 -80.52 -111.06
C LYS A 233 16.37 -79.93 -110.23
N GLU A 234 17.52 -79.67 -110.85
CA GLU A 234 18.69 -79.04 -110.21
C GLU A 234 18.53 -77.52 -110.10
N GLN A 235 18.00 -76.87 -111.14
CA GLN A 235 17.69 -75.43 -111.10
C GLN A 235 16.53 -75.10 -110.15
N GLU A 236 15.47 -75.92 -110.08
CA GLU A 236 14.43 -75.76 -109.06
C GLU A 236 14.96 -76.01 -107.64
N MET A 237 15.86 -76.98 -107.45
CA MET A 237 16.50 -77.22 -106.15
C MET A 237 17.37 -76.04 -105.74
N HIS A 238 18.13 -75.46 -106.68
CA HIS A 238 18.93 -74.26 -106.43
C HIS A 238 18.06 -73.04 -106.13
N GLN A 239 17.02 -72.76 -106.91
CA GLN A 239 16.11 -71.63 -106.63
C GLN A 239 15.35 -71.83 -105.30
N LYS A 240 14.95 -73.06 -104.95
CA LYS A 240 14.37 -73.36 -103.63
C LYS A 240 15.41 -73.19 -102.51
N ALA A 241 16.67 -73.60 -102.72
CA ALA A 241 17.74 -73.40 -101.74
C ALA A 241 18.10 -71.93 -101.54
N GLU A 242 18.18 -71.13 -102.60
CA GLU A 242 18.38 -69.68 -102.54
C GLU A 242 17.20 -68.99 -101.86
N GLN A 243 15.95 -69.31 -102.23
CA GLN A 243 14.77 -68.80 -101.52
C GLN A 243 14.72 -69.22 -100.04
N ILE A 244 15.20 -70.41 -99.68
CA ILE A 244 15.29 -70.85 -98.28
C ILE A 244 16.36 -70.03 -97.54
N LEU A 245 17.53 -69.81 -98.15
CA LEU A 245 18.60 -68.99 -97.58
C LEU A 245 18.15 -67.53 -97.43
N GLU A 246 17.57 -66.93 -98.46
CA GLU A 246 17.03 -65.57 -98.45
C GLU A 246 15.91 -65.42 -97.42
N LYS A 247 14.92 -66.33 -97.37
CA LYS A 247 13.90 -66.36 -96.31
C LYS A 247 14.51 -66.56 -94.92
N SER A 248 15.62 -67.30 -94.79
CA SER A 248 16.33 -67.45 -93.50
C SER A 248 17.07 -66.18 -93.09
N ALA A 249 17.62 -65.43 -94.05
CA ALA A 249 18.29 -64.15 -93.83
C ALA A 249 17.30 -63.05 -93.48
N ILE A 250 16.17 -62.98 -94.20
CA ILE A 250 15.04 -62.09 -93.90
C ILE A 250 14.49 -62.39 -92.50
N ARG A 251 14.16 -63.65 -92.15
CA ARG A 251 13.73 -64.01 -90.78
C ARG A 251 14.74 -63.69 -89.69
N LYS A 252 16.05 -63.77 -89.98
CA LYS A 252 17.09 -63.35 -89.04
C LYS A 252 17.12 -61.83 -88.89
N LYS A 253 16.94 -61.07 -89.98
CA LYS A 253 16.88 -59.61 -89.98
C LYS A 253 15.63 -59.12 -89.23
N GLU A 254 14.46 -59.67 -89.53
CA GLU A 254 13.19 -59.40 -88.84
C GLU A 254 13.31 -59.64 -87.33
N LYS A 255 13.85 -60.78 -86.90
CA LYS A 255 14.10 -61.06 -85.48
C LYS A 255 15.11 -60.11 -84.82
N ASN A 256 16.11 -59.64 -85.57
CA ASN A 256 17.06 -58.65 -85.07
C ASN A 256 16.41 -57.27 -84.95
N GLU A 257 15.58 -56.86 -85.91
CA GLU A 257 14.81 -55.62 -85.88
C GLU A 257 13.76 -55.64 -84.77
N GLU A 258 13.09 -56.77 -84.55
CA GLU A 258 12.18 -57.00 -83.42
C GLU A 258 12.92 -56.90 -82.07
N LEU A 259 14.10 -57.52 -81.93
CA LEU A 259 14.94 -57.40 -80.74
C LEU A 259 15.42 -55.96 -80.50
N ILE A 260 15.84 -55.25 -81.56
CA ILE A 260 16.27 -53.85 -81.49
C ILE A 260 15.10 -52.95 -81.06
N ASN A 261 13.91 -53.14 -81.65
CA ASN A 261 12.71 -52.37 -81.29
C ASN A 261 12.29 -52.64 -79.84
N ASN A 262 12.36 -53.90 -79.38
CA ASN A 262 12.10 -54.24 -77.98
C ASN A 262 13.09 -53.55 -77.03
N LEU A 263 14.39 -53.56 -77.34
CA LEU A 263 15.42 -52.87 -76.56
C LEU A 263 15.26 -51.34 -76.58
N ILE A 264 14.80 -50.75 -77.68
CA ILE A 264 14.48 -49.31 -77.76
C ILE A 264 13.29 -48.99 -76.86
N ASN A 265 12.19 -49.75 -76.96
CA ASN A 265 10.99 -49.57 -76.14
C ASN A 265 11.28 -49.74 -74.65
N GLU A 266 12.10 -50.72 -74.27
CA GLU A 266 12.55 -50.93 -72.89
C GLU A 266 13.38 -49.75 -72.38
N ASN A 267 14.31 -49.24 -73.19
CA ASN A 267 15.15 -48.09 -72.83
C ASN A 267 14.32 -46.79 -72.72
N GLU A 268 13.33 -46.58 -73.59
CA GLU A 268 12.37 -45.47 -73.47
C GLU A 268 11.53 -45.58 -72.19
N GLN A 269 11.06 -46.77 -71.81
CA GLN A 269 10.36 -47.00 -70.54
C GLN A 269 11.26 -46.71 -69.34
N LEU A 270 12.50 -47.20 -69.34
CA LEU A 270 13.49 -46.94 -68.28
C LEU A 270 13.81 -45.45 -68.15
N ILE A 271 13.89 -44.69 -69.26
CA ILE A 271 14.05 -43.22 -69.23
C ILE A 271 12.84 -42.55 -68.57
N ILE A 272 11.62 -42.97 -68.92
CA ILE A 272 10.38 -42.43 -68.34
C ILE A 272 10.29 -42.74 -66.84
N GLU A 273 10.69 -43.93 -66.41
CA GLU A 273 10.72 -44.32 -65.00
C GLU A 273 11.78 -43.53 -64.21
N LEU A 274 12.99 -43.40 -64.76
CA LEU A 274 14.06 -42.58 -64.18
C LEU A 274 13.62 -41.12 -63.98
N ASP A 275 12.93 -40.53 -64.97
CA ASP A 275 12.43 -39.15 -64.88
C ASP A 275 11.29 -38.99 -63.88
N ARG A 276 10.45 -40.02 -63.68
CA ARG A 276 9.44 -40.06 -62.61
C ARG A 276 10.09 -40.16 -61.24
N GLU A 277 11.09 -41.04 -61.09
CA GLU A 277 11.83 -41.22 -59.84
C GLU A 277 12.57 -39.94 -59.45
N ARG A 278 13.27 -39.29 -60.40
CA ARG A 278 13.93 -37.99 -60.19
C ARG A 278 12.97 -36.92 -59.67
N LYS A 279 11.80 -36.76 -60.30
CA LYS A 279 10.76 -35.80 -59.86
C LYS A 279 10.21 -36.14 -58.47
N MET A 280 10.07 -37.43 -58.14
CA MET A 280 9.68 -37.86 -56.81
C MET A 280 10.76 -37.54 -55.78
N THR A 281 12.03 -37.81 -56.08
CA THR A 281 13.16 -37.47 -55.20
C THR A 281 13.29 -35.97 -54.96
N GLU A 282 13.14 -35.16 -56.01
CA GLU A 282 13.15 -33.69 -55.93
C GLU A 282 12.00 -33.17 -55.05
N SER A 283 10.77 -33.65 -55.26
CA SER A 283 9.61 -33.30 -54.42
C SER A 283 9.82 -33.71 -52.94
N LEU A 284 10.40 -34.88 -52.69
CA LEU A 284 10.69 -35.34 -51.33
C LEU A 284 11.78 -34.49 -50.67
N GLN A 285 12.77 -34.04 -51.43
CA GLN A 285 13.84 -33.17 -50.95
C GLN A 285 13.32 -31.77 -50.59
N ASP A 286 12.42 -31.20 -51.40
CA ASP A 286 11.73 -29.93 -51.10
C ASP A 286 10.88 -30.03 -49.82
N ASP A 287 10.10 -31.10 -49.65
CA ASP A 287 9.30 -31.34 -48.44
C ASP A 287 10.18 -31.56 -47.19
N LEU A 288 11.36 -32.16 -47.35
CA LEU A 288 12.31 -32.38 -46.26
C LEU A 288 12.98 -31.07 -45.82
N GLU A 289 13.41 -30.22 -46.76
CA GLU A 289 13.95 -28.89 -46.47
C GLU A 289 12.88 -27.96 -45.87
N LYS A 290 11.63 -28.05 -46.35
CA LYS A 290 10.49 -27.33 -45.76
C LYS A 290 10.21 -27.77 -44.32
N ASN A 291 10.23 -29.08 -44.04
CA ASN A 291 10.11 -29.59 -42.66
C ASN A 291 11.28 -29.15 -41.78
N ARG A 292 12.51 -29.17 -42.31
CA ARG A 292 13.71 -28.71 -41.59
C ARG A 292 13.58 -27.26 -41.13
N ARG A 293 13.11 -26.37 -42.01
CA ARG A 293 12.83 -24.96 -41.65
C ARG A 293 11.74 -24.85 -40.57
N LEU A 294 10.64 -25.58 -40.73
CA LEU A 294 9.56 -25.61 -39.73
C LEU A 294 10.00 -26.13 -38.35
N VAL A 295 11.01 -27.00 -38.28
CA VAL A 295 11.63 -27.43 -37.02
C VAL A 295 12.45 -26.29 -36.41
N ILE A 296 13.32 -25.65 -37.20
CA ILE A 296 14.14 -24.51 -36.74
C ILE A 296 13.26 -23.37 -36.20
N ASP A 297 12.23 -22.95 -36.95
CA ASP A 297 11.28 -21.91 -36.53
C ASP A 297 10.56 -22.26 -35.21
N ARG A 298 10.32 -23.57 -34.96
CA ARG A 298 9.71 -24.07 -33.73
C ARG A 298 10.69 -24.11 -32.57
N ASP A 299 11.94 -24.47 -32.81
CA ASP A 299 12.99 -24.49 -31.79
C ASP A 299 13.34 -23.07 -31.32
N GLU A 300 13.46 -22.12 -32.25
CA GLU A 300 13.63 -20.69 -31.93
C GLU A 300 12.46 -20.17 -31.07
N LYS A 301 11.22 -20.51 -31.45
CA LYS A 301 10.02 -20.12 -30.70
C LYS A 301 9.93 -20.81 -29.34
N LEU A 302 10.37 -22.06 -29.22
CA LEU A 302 10.47 -22.76 -27.93
C LEU A 302 11.48 -22.06 -27.01
N GLU A 303 12.64 -21.64 -27.54
CA GLU A 303 13.65 -20.94 -26.75
C GLU A 303 13.16 -19.54 -26.31
N GLU A 304 12.48 -18.81 -27.20
CA GLU A 304 11.83 -17.54 -26.84
C GLU A 304 10.79 -17.73 -25.71
N LEU A 305 10.01 -18.81 -25.76
CA LEU A 305 9.03 -19.16 -24.73
C LEU A 305 9.69 -19.58 -23.40
N LYS A 306 10.79 -20.34 -23.42
CA LYS A 306 11.57 -20.66 -22.20
C LYS A 306 12.11 -19.39 -21.54
N VAL A 307 12.66 -18.46 -22.32
CA VAL A 307 13.17 -17.18 -21.79
C VAL A 307 12.05 -16.32 -21.21
N LYS A 308 10.85 -16.33 -21.83
CA LYS A 308 9.66 -15.67 -21.27
C LYS A 308 9.17 -16.33 -19.99
N LEU A 309 9.17 -17.67 -19.93
CA LEU A 309 8.79 -18.44 -18.75
C LEU A 309 9.71 -18.14 -17.57
N GLY A 310 11.03 -18.26 -17.73
CA GLY A 310 11.98 -17.95 -16.66
C GLY A 310 11.88 -16.51 -16.15
N LYS A 311 11.62 -15.53 -17.04
CA LYS A 311 11.32 -14.14 -16.66
C LYS A 311 10.00 -13.97 -15.90
N ALA A 312 9.01 -14.83 -16.15
CA ALA A 312 7.75 -14.84 -15.41
C ALA A 312 7.91 -15.50 -14.03
N GLU A 313 8.63 -16.62 -13.95
CA GLU A 313 8.95 -17.33 -12.71
C GLU A 313 9.75 -16.43 -11.75
N THR A 314 10.82 -15.77 -12.22
CA THR A 314 11.59 -14.83 -11.38
C THR A 314 10.77 -13.63 -10.90
N LYS A 315 9.75 -13.21 -11.66
CA LYS A 315 8.83 -12.16 -11.22
C LYS A 315 7.83 -12.69 -10.19
N ALA A 316 7.34 -13.92 -10.35
CA ALA A 316 6.44 -14.54 -9.39
C ALA A 316 7.12 -14.71 -8.02
N THR A 317 8.34 -15.23 -7.97
CA THR A 317 9.10 -15.38 -6.72
C THR A 317 9.43 -14.04 -6.07
N GLN A 318 9.70 -12.99 -6.85
CA GLN A 318 9.88 -11.63 -6.34
C GLN A 318 8.57 -11.11 -5.72
N CYS A 319 7.44 -11.24 -6.41
CA CYS A 319 6.13 -10.84 -5.88
C CYS A 319 5.75 -11.59 -4.59
N GLU A 320 6.09 -12.88 -4.46
CA GLU A 320 5.88 -13.66 -3.23
C GLU A 320 6.74 -13.14 -2.06
N SER A 321 7.99 -12.76 -2.33
CA SER A 321 8.89 -12.12 -1.35
C SER A 321 8.35 -10.75 -0.90
N ASP A 322 7.90 -9.92 -1.85
CA ASP A 322 7.38 -8.59 -1.54
C ASP A 322 6.01 -8.66 -0.81
N LEU A 323 5.17 -9.64 -1.14
CA LEU A 323 3.90 -9.90 -0.44
C LEU A 323 4.12 -10.39 1.00
N THR A 324 5.07 -11.30 1.22
CA THR A 324 5.38 -11.81 2.57
C THR A 324 6.00 -10.74 3.47
N ARG A 325 6.84 -9.86 2.90
CA ARG A 325 7.32 -8.65 3.58
C ARG A 325 6.17 -7.70 3.93
N THR A 326 5.33 -7.33 2.97
CA THR A 326 4.20 -6.41 3.17
C THR A 326 3.22 -6.93 4.22
N SER A 327 2.98 -8.25 4.25
CA SER A 327 2.16 -8.93 5.27
C SER A 327 2.76 -8.80 6.68
N THR A 328 4.09 -8.90 6.78
CA THR A 328 4.83 -8.76 8.05
C THR A 328 4.79 -7.31 8.55
N ASP A 329 5.04 -6.34 7.66
CA ASP A 329 4.98 -4.91 7.98
C ASP A 329 3.57 -4.51 8.44
N LEU A 330 2.51 -5.02 7.80
CA LEU A 330 1.12 -4.82 8.21
C LEU A 330 0.81 -5.44 9.59
N ALA A 331 1.38 -6.60 9.93
CA ALA A 331 1.21 -7.22 11.24
C ALA A 331 1.87 -6.37 12.35
N MET A 332 3.06 -5.81 12.08
CA MET A 332 3.75 -4.91 13.02
C MET A 332 2.97 -3.61 13.25
N GLU A 333 2.42 -2.99 12.21
CA GLU A 333 1.66 -1.74 12.36
C GLU A 333 0.29 -1.95 13.03
N ARG A 334 -0.31 -3.14 12.91
CA ARG A 334 -1.47 -3.55 13.74
C ARG A 334 -1.14 -3.61 15.22
N LEU A 335 -0.04 -4.28 15.60
CA LEU A 335 0.41 -4.33 16.99
C LEU A 335 0.73 -2.94 17.55
N ARG A 336 1.31 -2.06 16.73
CA ARG A 336 1.54 -0.64 17.10
C ARG A 336 0.24 0.13 17.32
N SER A 337 -0.76 -0.11 16.47
CA SER A 337 -2.09 0.50 16.59
C SER A 337 -2.84 0.03 17.85
N GLU A 338 -2.72 -1.26 18.19
CA GLU A 338 -3.25 -1.84 19.42
C GLU A 338 -2.58 -1.22 20.67
N ALA A 339 -1.25 -1.08 20.66
CA ALA A 339 -0.50 -0.43 21.74
C ALA A 339 -0.92 1.04 21.94
N LEU A 340 -1.01 1.82 20.85
CA LEU A 340 -1.48 3.21 20.92
C LEU A 340 -2.92 3.32 21.42
N THR A 341 -3.78 2.35 21.07
CA THR A 341 -5.15 2.28 21.58
C THR A 341 -5.18 2.02 23.09
N ALA A 342 -4.28 1.19 23.61
CA ALA A 342 -4.15 0.96 25.05
C ALA A 342 -3.65 2.21 25.80
N GLU A 343 -2.63 2.91 25.28
CA GLU A 343 -2.13 4.18 25.83
C GLU A 343 -3.25 5.25 25.89
N LEU A 344 -4.08 5.35 24.86
CA LEU A 344 -5.24 6.28 24.86
C LEU A 344 -6.25 5.94 25.98
N HIS A 345 -6.55 4.66 26.21
CA HIS A 345 -7.44 4.26 27.31
C HIS A 345 -6.85 4.55 28.69
N GLU A 346 -5.53 4.41 28.86
CA GLU A 346 -4.83 4.78 30.09
C GLU A 346 -4.91 6.30 30.34
N ILE A 347 -4.61 7.10 29.31
CA ILE A 347 -4.70 8.57 29.35
C ILE A 347 -6.13 9.02 29.68
N GLU A 348 -7.17 8.44 29.07
CA GLU A 348 -8.56 8.71 29.44
C GLU A 348 -8.87 8.37 30.90
N GLY A 349 -8.34 7.26 31.41
CA GLY A 349 -8.45 6.88 32.82
C GLY A 349 -7.83 7.93 33.75
N ILE A 350 -6.63 8.40 33.42
CA ILE A 350 -5.95 9.49 34.14
C ILE A 350 -6.79 10.77 34.11
N PHE A 351 -7.32 11.18 32.94
CA PHE A 351 -8.18 12.37 32.82
C PHE A 351 -9.44 12.28 33.68
N ARG A 352 -10.14 11.13 33.67
CA ARG A 352 -11.34 10.92 34.50
C ARG A 352 -11.00 11.01 35.99
N ASN A 353 -9.89 10.39 36.42
CA ASN A 353 -9.42 10.45 37.80
C ASN A 353 -9.06 11.88 38.21
N THR A 354 -8.27 12.59 37.41
CA THR A 354 -7.89 13.99 37.67
C THR A 354 -9.11 14.91 37.74
N HIS A 355 -10.10 14.73 36.85
CA HIS A 355 -11.34 15.51 36.88
C HIS A 355 -12.13 15.28 38.19
N SER A 356 -12.24 14.03 38.63
CA SER A 356 -12.85 13.67 39.92
C SER A 356 -12.12 14.30 41.10
N THR A 357 -10.78 14.27 41.11
CA THR A 357 -9.95 14.93 42.14
C THR A 357 -10.14 16.44 42.18
N ILE A 358 -10.20 17.11 41.01
CA ILE A 358 -10.48 18.56 40.92
C ILE A 358 -11.87 18.88 41.49
N GLN A 359 -12.88 18.06 41.18
CA GLN A 359 -14.24 18.24 41.70
C GLN A 359 -14.30 18.07 43.23
N ALA A 360 -13.55 17.10 43.78
CA ALA A 360 -13.44 16.91 45.23
C ALA A 360 -12.79 18.13 45.92
N TYR A 361 -11.69 18.66 45.38
CA TYR A 361 -11.05 19.86 45.92
C TYR A 361 -11.92 21.12 45.80
N ALA A 362 -12.72 21.26 44.73
CA ALA A 362 -13.68 22.36 44.61
C ALA A 362 -14.73 22.32 45.73
N ALA A 363 -15.28 21.12 46.03
CA ALA A 363 -16.24 20.93 47.11
C ALA A 363 -15.62 21.14 48.51
N GLU A 364 -14.36 20.72 48.72
CA GLU A 364 -13.63 21.01 49.97
C GLU A 364 -13.40 22.52 50.14
N ASN A 365 -13.02 23.24 49.09
CA ASN A 365 -12.82 24.68 49.15
C ASN A 365 -14.12 25.44 49.48
N GLU A 366 -15.26 25.03 48.91
CA GLU A 366 -16.57 25.61 49.26
C GLU A 366 -16.89 25.43 50.75
N GLN A 367 -16.64 24.25 51.32
CA GLN A 367 -16.81 23.99 52.76
C GLN A 367 -15.86 24.82 53.62
N LEU A 368 -14.61 25.02 53.18
CA LEU A 368 -13.64 25.87 53.88
C LEU A 368 -14.06 27.34 53.86
N GLU A 369 -14.57 27.84 52.73
CA GLU A 369 -15.14 29.18 52.64
C GLU A 369 -16.31 29.38 53.60
N ASP A 370 -17.24 28.44 53.68
CA ASP A 370 -18.36 28.52 54.62
C ASP A 370 -17.92 28.52 56.09
N ARG A 371 -16.94 27.69 56.45
CA ARG A 371 -16.33 27.69 57.79
C ARG A 371 -15.61 29.02 58.08
N CYS A 372 -14.95 29.63 57.09
CA CYS A 372 -14.36 30.96 57.22
C CYS A 372 -15.41 32.05 57.41
N ARG A 373 -16.53 32.00 56.66
CA ARG A 373 -17.67 32.93 56.80
C ARG A 373 -18.30 32.81 58.20
N GLU A 374 -18.48 31.59 58.71
CA GLU A 374 -19.02 31.32 60.06
C GLU A 374 -18.07 31.81 61.16
N ALA A 375 -16.77 31.51 61.06
CA ALA A 375 -15.76 31.98 62.00
C ALA A 375 -15.72 33.52 62.05
N HIS A 376 -15.84 34.18 60.89
CA HIS A 376 -15.89 35.64 60.81
C HIS A 376 -17.13 36.23 61.51
N ARG A 377 -18.33 35.67 61.28
CA ARG A 377 -19.55 36.07 62.01
C ARG A 377 -19.38 35.92 63.53
N THR A 378 -18.74 34.84 63.96
CA THR A 378 -18.46 34.58 65.38
C THR A 378 -17.51 35.61 65.97
N ILE A 379 -16.42 35.94 65.28
CA ILE A 379 -15.46 36.98 65.69
C ILE A 379 -16.13 38.34 65.82
N VAL A 380 -16.93 38.76 64.83
CA VAL A 380 -17.67 40.04 64.87
C VAL A 380 -18.63 40.08 66.08
N THR A 381 -19.31 38.98 66.36
CA THR A 381 -20.24 38.85 67.50
C THR A 381 -19.52 38.85 68.87
N LEU A 382 -18.31 38.31 68.95
CA LEU A 382 -17.50 38.35 70.17
C LEU A 382 -16.89 39.73 70.40
N ASN A 383 -16.43 40.40 69.34
CA ASN A 383 -15.89 41.76 69.42
C ASN A 383 -16.93 42.77 69.90
N SER A 384 -18.17 42.72 69.40
CA SER A 384 -19.24 43.63 69.85
C SER A 384 -19.63 43.40 71.32
N LYS A 385 -19.62 42.14 71.79
CA LYS A 385 -19.80 41.81 73.21
C LYS A 385 -18.67 42.36 74.08
N LEU A 386 -17.42 42.23 73.63
CA LEU A 386 -16.25 42.73 74.34
C LEU A 386 -16.25 44.27 74.41
N GLU A 387 -16.64 44.94 73.34
CA GLU A 387 -16.79 46.40 73.29
C GLU A 387 -17.87 46.88 74.27
N ALA A 388 -19.04 46.24 74.28
CA ALA A 388 -20.11 46.54 75.24
C ALA A 388 -19.64 46.38 76.70
N GLN A 389 -18.97 45.26 77.02
CA GLN A 389 -18.39 45.03 78.35
C GLN A 389 -17.32 46.08 78.71
N GLY A 390 -16.54 46.54 77.74
CA GLY A 390 -15.58 47.64 77.92
C GLY A 390 -16.26 48.96 78.26
N ILE A 391 -17.36 49.30 77.59
CA ILE A 391 -18.17 50.49 77.86
C ILE A 391 -18.81 50.41 79.26
N ASP A 392 -19.37 49.26 79.64
CA ASP A 392 -19.97 49.02 80.96
C ASP A 392 -18.92 49.15 82.07
N LEU A 393 -17.72 48.61 81.86
CA LEU A 393 -16.61 48.71 82.82
C LEU A 393 -16.12 50.15 82.98
N VAL A 394 -15.97 50.91 81.88
CA VAL A 394 -15.61 52.34 81.92
C VAL A 394 -16.68 53.16 82.64
N THR A 395 -17.95 52.87 82.38
CA THR A 395 -19.09 53.54 83.02
C THR A 395 -19.12 53.25 84.53
N THR A 396 -19.01 51.98 84.91
CA THR A 396 -18.93 51.54 86.32
C THR A 396 -17.75 52.21 87.04
N LYS A 397 -16.57 52.27 86.40
CA LYS A 397 -15.37 52.94 86.94
C LYS A 397 -15.58 54.44 87.12
N ARG A 398 -16.32 55.12 86.25
CA ARG A 398 -16.69 56.54 86.43
C ARG A 398 -17.66 56.71 87.60
N THR A 399 -18.70 55.89 87.70
CA THR A 399 -19.66 55.92 88.82
C THR A 399 -18.96 55.70 90.16
N LEU A 400 -18.07 54.71 90.27
CA LEU A 400 -17.30 54.45 91.49
C LEU A 400 -16.36 55.61 91.88
N ARG A 401 -15.78 56.32 90.89
CA ARG A 401 -15.00 57.54 91.16
C ARG A 401 -15.88 58.67 91.69
N ALA A 402 -17.00 58.94 91.04
CA ALA A 402 -17.95 59.98 91.48
C ALA A 402 -18.51 59.68 92.90
N LEU A 403 -18.82 58.42 93.20
CA LEU A 403 -19.23 58.00 94.55
C LEU A 403 -18.12 58.21 95.58
N ARG A 404 -16.87 57.89 95.24
CA ARG A 404 -15.72 58.16 96.11
C ARG A 404 -15.53 59.66 96.35
N GLU A 405 -15.54 60.46 95.29
CA GLU A 405 -15.41 61.92 95.36
C GLU A 405 -16.53 62.55 96.21
N ALA A 406 -17.75 62.02 96.14
CA ALA A 406 -18.86 62.45 96.98
C ALA A 406 -18.67 62.07 98.46
N ASN A 407 -18.12 60.87 98.75
CA ASN A 407 -17.85 60.40 100.11
C ASN A 407 -16.66 61.14 100.75
N ASP A 408 -15.61 61.42 99.97
CA ASP A 408 -14.46 62.21 100.40
C ASP A 408 -14.87 63.68 100.68
N ALA A 409 -15.94 64.18 100.02
CA ALA A 409 -16.52 65.50 100.27
C ALA A 409 -17.46 65.58 101.49
N THR A 410 -18.13 64.48 101.88
CA THR A 410 -18.96 64.43 103.11
C THR A 410 -18.15 64.08 104.36
N GLY A 411 -16.92 63.58 104.22
CA GLY A 411 -16.01 63.27 105.33
C GLY A 411 -15.22 64.46 105.92
N GLN A 412 -15.55 65.71 105.58
CA GLN A 412 -14.88 66.92 106.09
C GLN A 412 -15.74 67.72 107.08
N PHE A 413 -16.39 67.03 108.03
CA PHE A 413 -17.02 67.63 109.23
C PHE A 413 -16.61 66.87 110.49
#